data_AF-A0A3M1F1A4-F1
#
_entry.id   AF-A0A3M1F1A4-F1
#
_cell.length_a   1.000
_cell.length_b   1.000
_cell.length_c   1.000
_cell.angle_alpha   90.00
_cell.angle_beta   90.00
_cell.angle_gamma   90.00
#
_symmetry.space_group_name_H-M   'P 1'
#
loop_
_entity.id
_entity.type
_entity.pdbx_description
1 polymer ?
#
loop_
_entity_poly.entity_id
_entity_poly.type
_entity_poly.pdbx_seq_one_letter_code
_entity_poly.pdbx_strand_id
1 'polypeptide(L)'
;MRCDDAIDRLIAWYAENHRDLPWRRTDDPYAIWISEVMLQQTRVETVLPYYRAFLACFPTVMALAGASEEAVLKAWEGLGYYSRARNLHRAARRIVAEHGGRLPSDPEVLRKLPGFGPYTTAAVASLAFGIDLAAVDGNVRRVIARLYAVERDPRKIPRRIEAYATELLPPGRGGIFNAAMMELGALLCTPRRPQCGRCPLEARCQARGKGNPTRYPVRERRPQRPHRRYVAGVVARQGCLLVGRRPSEGLLGGLWEFPAMELPPEERVSAATCERAIRETTGVSVRTLSPLPEIRHGFTHFSMTLFPFHCAWEGGEGEVGHYPVLCWADPGKLEALPFTRVSRRLLDLLTPLPLPASDHLFRDP
;
A
#
# COMPACT_ATOMS: atom_id res chain seq x y z
N MET A 1 -12.94 32.11 23.48
CA MET A 1 -13.72 30.92 23.04
C MET A 1 -12.98 29.66 23.50
N ARG A 2 -13.51 28.95 24.51
CA ARG A 2 -12.88 27.76 25.14
C ARG A 2 -12.67 26.64 24.11
N CYS A 3 -11.79 25.67 24.41
CA CYS A 3 -11.45 24.56 23.50
C CYS A 3 -12.69 23.76 23.05
N ASP A 4 -13.63 23.63 23.97
CA ASP A 4 -14.80 22.75 23.85
C ASP A 4 -15.72 23.15 22.68
N ASP A 5 -16.05 24.43 22.53
CA ASP A 5 -17.01 24.92 21.52
C ASP A 5 -16.57 24.67 20.06
N ALA A 6 -15.29 24.71 19.75
CA ALA A 6 -14.82 24.45 18.38
C ALA A 6 -14.83 22.96 18.03
N ILE A 7 -14.53 22.10 19.01
CA ILE A 7 -14.53 20.66 18.82
C ILE A 7 -15.94 20.11 18.77
N ASP A 8 -16.86 20.67 19.57
CA ASP A 8 -18.27 20.33 19.50
C ASP A 8 -18.86 20.68 18.13
N ARG A 9 -18.52 21.86 17.55
CA ARG A 9 -18.89 22.20 16.17
C ARG A 9 -18.32 21.23 15.13
N LEU A 10 -17.08 20.76 15.31
CA LEU A 10 -16.48 19.78 14.41
C LEU A 10 -17.24 18.45 14.45
N ILE A 11 -17.58 17.98 15.64
CA ILE A 11 -18.32 16.73 15.85
C ILE A 11 -19.74 16.85 15.29
N ALA A 12 -20.43 17.97 15.55
CA ALA A 12 -21.75 18.25 14.98
C ALA A 12 -21.72 18.28 13.44
N TRP A 13 -20.73 18.99 12.87
CA TRP A 13 -20.52 18.99 11.43
C TRP A 13 -20.30 17.57 10.87
N TYR A 14 -19.49 16.75 11.55
CA TYR A 14 -19.26 15.37 11.12
C TYR A 14 -20.53 14.53 11.15
N ALA A 15 -21.35 14.64 12.19
CA ALA A 15 -22.62 13.92 12.30
C ALA A 15 -23.53 14.16 11.07
N GLU A 16 -23.54 15.38 10.54
CA GLU A 16 -24.36 15.76 9.38
C GLU A 16 -23.69 15.51 8.02
N ASN A 17 -22.35 15.50 7.94
CA ASN A 17 -21.61 15.57 6.67
C ASN A 17 -20.70 14.38 6.38
N HIS A 18 -20.60 13.40 7.28
CA HIS A 18 -19.73 12.25 7.08
C HIS A 18 -20.18 11.42 5.86
N ARG A 19 -19.20 10.96 5.08
CA ARG A 19 -19.46 9.98 4.01
C ARG A 19 -19.90 8.66 4.62
N ASP A 20 -20.89 8.08 3.98
CA ASP A 20 -21.37 6.74 4.26
C ASP A 20 -20.41 5.70 3.67
N LEU A 21 -19.66 5.02 4.55
CA LEU A 21 -18.60 4.09 4.19
C LEU A 21 -18.79 2.75 4.92
N PRO A 22 -18.52 1.59 4.30
CA PRO A 22 -18.81 0.28 4.91
C PRO A 22 -18.17 0.08 6.29
N TRP A 23 -16.93 0.52 6.46
CA TRP A 23 -16.19 0.42 7.73
C TRP A 23 -16.65 1.42 8.80
N ARG A 24 -17.63 2.29 8.51
CA ARG A 24 -18.29 3.16 9.49
C ARG A 24 -19.64 2.62 9.96
N ARG A 25 -20.12 1.52 9.36
CA ARG A 25 -21.40 0.87 9.70
C ARG A 25 -21.22 -0.35 10.60
N THR A 26 -20.02 -0.54 11.14
CA THR A 26 -19.65 -1.71 11.92
C THR A 26 -18.81 -1.27 13.11
N ASP A 27 -19.00 -1.95 14.23
CA ASP A 27 -18.17 -1.83 15.43
C ASP A 27 -17.16 -2.98 15.52
N ASP A 28 -17.08 -3.86 14.51
CA ASP A 28 -16.12 -4.96 14.49
C ASP A 28 -14.67 -4.43 14.40
N PRO A 29 -13.83 -4.63 15.44
CA PRO A 29 -12.45 -4.17 15.44
C PRO A 29 -11.62 -4.76 14.31
N TYR A 30 -11.91 -5.98 13.86
CA TYR A 30 -11.22 -6.59 12.72
C TYR A 30 -11.55 -5.82 11.43
N ALA A 31 -12.84 -5.66 11.11
CA ALA A 31 -13.28 -4.92 9.94
C ALA A 31 -12.76 -3.46 9.91
N ILE A 32 -12.72 -2.78 11.07
CA ILE A 32 -12.15 -1.42 11.20
C ILE A 32 -10.63 -1.44 10.97
N TRP A 33 -9.91 -2.39 11.57
CA TRP A 33 -8.47 -2.51 11.38
C TRP A 33 -8.10 -2.75 9.91
N ILE A 34 -8.84 -3.59 9.20
CA ILE A 34 -8.62 -3.84 7.77
C ILE A 34 -8.76 -2.54 6.95
N SER A 35 -9.82 -1.75 7.17
CA SER A 35 -9.99 -0.48 6.45
C SER A 35 -8.87 0.50 6.76
N GLU A 36 -8.47 0.60 8.03
CA GLU A 36 -7.42 1.54 8.46
C GLU A 36 -6.07 1.20 7.83
N VAL A 37 -5.73 -0.08 7.67
CA VAL A 37 -4.51 -0.49 6.96
C VAL A 37 -4.62 -0.21 5.46
N MET A 38 -5.77 -0.49 4.84
CA MET A 38 -5.97 -0.24 3.41
C MET A 38 -5.94 1.25 3.06
N LEU A 39 -6.47 2.13 3.91
CA LEU A 39 -6.52 3.59 3.70
C LEU A 39 -5.15 4.28 3.84
N GLN A 40 -4.12 3.59 4.33
CA GLN A 40 -2.77 4.15 4.40
C GLN A 40 -2.21 4.48 3.02
N GLN A 41 -2.15 5.77 2.69
CA GLN A 41 -1.66 6.25 1.38
C GLN A 41 -2.47 5.75 0.17
N THR A 42 -3.72 5.34 0.39
CA THR A 42 -4.66 4.91 -0.66
C THR A 42 -5.96 5.70 -0.51
N ARG A 43 -6.59 6.08 -1.63
CA ARG A 43 -7.84 6.85 -1.61
C ARG A 43 -9.03 5.95 -1.30
N VAL A 44 -10.06 6.52 -0.69
CA VAL A 44 -11.30 5.81 -0.31
C VAL A 44 -11.94 5.10 -1.49
N GLU A 45 -12.03 5.76 -2.64
CA GLU A 45 -12.67 5.23 -3.85
C GLU A 45 -11.92 4.00 -4.38
N THR A 46 -10.59 3.99 -4.21
CA THR A 46 -9.76 2.83 -4.55
C THR A 46 -9.93 1.71 -3.54
N VAL A 47 -10.03 2.01 -2.24
CA VAL A 47 -10.13 0.99 -1.17
C VAL A 47 -11.48 0.26 -1.18
N LEU A 48 -12.57 0.94 -1.52
CA LEU A 48 -13.93 0.42 -1.39
C LEU A 48 -14.15 -0.99 -2.00
N PRO A 49 -13.80 -1.26 -3.27
CA PRO A 49 -13.95 -2.60 -3.84
C PRO A 49 -13.05 -3.64 -3.18
N TYR A 50 -11.81 -3.28 -2.81
CA TYR A 50 -10.87 -4.19 -2.17
C TYR A 50 -11.30 -4.57 -0.77
N TYR A 51 -11.80 -3.62 0.01
CA TYR A 51 -12.31 -3.86 1.35
C TYR A 51 -13.41 -4.93 1.35
N ARG A 52 -14.38 -4.78 0.43
CA ARG A 52 -15.50 -5.73 0.29
C ARG A 52 -15.00 -7.12 -0.13
N ALA A 53 -14.16 -7.20 -1.16
CA ALA A 53 -13.61 -8.47 -1.63
C ALA A 53 -12.74 -9.15 -0.58
N PHE A 54 -11.92 -8.38 0.14
CA PHE A 54 -11.01 -8.89 1.16
C PHE A 54 -11.78 -9.47 2.35
N LEU A 55 -12.83 -8.80 2.83
CA LEU A 55 -13.67 -9.34 3.90
C LEU A 55 -14.54 -10.51 3.44
N ALA A 56 -14.89 -10.60 2.15
CA ALA A 56 -15.55 -11.79 1.61
C ALA A 56 -14.61 -13.02 1.62
N CYS A 57 -13.33 -12.84 1.27
CA CYS A 57 -12.33 -13.91 1.32
C CYS A 57 -11.90 -14.24 2.76
N PHE A 58 -11.74 -13.23 3.61
CA PHE A 58 -11.21 -13.33 4.96
C PHE A 58 -12.18 -12.65 5.94
N PRO A 59 -13.33 -13.27 6.26
CA PRO A 59 -14.38 -12.64 7.05
C PRO A 59 -14.01 -12.44 8.52
N THR A 60 -13.00 -13.15 9.03
CA THR A 60 -12.55 -13.06 10.41
C THR A 60 -11.03 -13.01 10.50
N VAL A 61 -10.50 -12.56 11.64
CA VAL A 61 -9.06 -12.61 11.91
C VAL A 61 -8.52 -14.05 11.86
N MET A 62 -9.33 -15.05 12.23
CA MET A 62 -8.97 -16.47 12.12
C MET A 62 -8.84 -16.91 10.66
N ALA A 63 -9.78 -16.51 9.80
CA ALA A 63 -9.71 -16.79 8.37
C ALA A 63 -8.47 -16.14 7.73
N LEU A 64 -8.17 -14.90 8.10
CA LEU A 64 -6.97 -14.21 7.63
C LEU A 64 -5.68 -14.88 8.13
N ALA A 65 -5.63 -15.27 9.40
CA ALA A 65 -4.45 -15.91 9.99
C ALA A 65 -4.16 -17.30 9.39
N GLY A 66 -5.21 -18.05 9.07
CA GLY A 66 -5.12 -19.38 8.45
C GLY A 66 -4.84 -19.37 6.95
N ALA A 67 -4.91 -18.21 6.29
CA ALA A 67 -4.65 -18.10 4.86
C ALA A 67 -3.16 -18.28 4.51
N SER A 68 -2.90 -18.66 3.27
CA SER A 68 -1.54 -18.60 2.72
C SER A 68 -1.15 -17.14 2.47
N GLU A 69 0.15 -16.82 2.57
CA GLU A 69 0.62 -15.46 2.25
C GLU A 69 0.28 -15.08 0.80
N GLU A 70 0.36 -16.04 -0.13
CA GLU A 70 0.02 -15.83 -1.53
C GLU A 70 -1.44 -15.42 -1.73
N ALA A 71 -2.38 -16.07 -1.04
CA ALA A 71 -3.80 -15.71 -1.11
C ALA A 71 -4.05 -14.28 -0.58
N VAL A 72 -3.36 -13.89 0.50
CA VAL A 72 -3.46 -12.53 1.05
C VAL A 72 -2.86 -11.50 0.09
N LEU A 73 -1.69 -11.79 -0.51
CA LEU A 73 -1.06 -10.91 -1.49
C LEU A 73 -1.91 -10.77 -2.76
N LYS A 74 -2.61 -11.84 -3.17
CA LYS A 74 -3.53 -11.83 -4.30
C LYS A 74 -4.76 -10.97 -4.03
N ALA A 75 -5.37 -11.09 -2.85
CA ALA A 75 -6.47 -10.20 -2.45
C ALA A 75 -6.04 -8.73 -2.30
N TRP A 76 -4.74 -8.48 -2.11
CA TRP A 76 -4.15 -7.13 -2.01
C TRP A 76 -3.61 -6.58 -3.35
N GLU A 77 -3.62 -7.40 -4.40
CA GLU A 77 -2.96 -7.09 -5.67
C GLU A 77 -3.51 -5.80 -6.29
N GLY A 78 -2.64 -4.81 -6.51
CA GLY A 78 -3.04 -3.51 -7.08
C GLY A 78 -3.21 -2.38 -6.07
N LEU A 79 -3.38 -2.66 -4.77
CA LEU A 79 -3.42 -1.63 -3.72
C LEU A 79 -2.05 -0.98 -3.44
N GLY A 80 -0.97 -1.66 -3.81
CA GLY A 80 0.40 -1.23 -3.55
C GLY A 80 0.79 -1.28 -2.07
N TYR A 81 2.06 -0.97 -1.78
CA TYR A 81 2.65 -1.05 -0.44
C TYR A 81 2.41 -2.42 0.24
N TYR A 82 2.82 -3.50 -0.44
CA TYR A 82 2.55 -4.90 -0.04
C TYR A 82 3.11 -5.31 1.32
N SER A 83 4.06 -4.55 1.88
CA SER A 83 4.45 -4.72 3.28
C SER A 83 3.28 -4.55 4.26
N ARG A 84 2.24 -3.78 3.89
CA ARG A 84 1.00 -3.66 4.66
C ARG A 84 0.27 -5.00 4.75
N ALA A 85 0.02 -5.67 3.62
CA ALA A 85 -0.62 -6.99 3.58
C ALA A 85 0.18 -8.03 4.39
N ARG A 86 1.50 -8.06 4.24
CA ARG A 86 2.35 -8.99 5.01
C ARG A 86 2.30 -8.71 6.51
N ASN A 87 2.40 -7.44 6.92
CA ASN A 87 2.30 -7.05 8.32
C ASN A 87 0.92 -7.38 8.90
N LEU A 88 -0.14 -7.08 8.15
CA LEU A 88 -1.52 -7.42 8.49
C LEU A 88 -1.67 -8.92 8.75
N HIS A 89 -1.17 -9.76 7.83
CA HIS A 89 -1.21 -11.21 7.98
C HIS A 89 -0.40 -11.72 9.18
N ARG A 90 0.83 -11.21 9.36
CA ARG A 90 1.66 -11.55 10.53
C ARG A 90 0.99 -11.13 11.85
N ALA A 91 0.36 -9.96 11.89
CA ALA A 91 -0.40 -9.52 13.05
C ALA A 91 -1.63 -10.40 13.29
N ALA A 92 -2.38 -10.79 12.25
CA ALA A 92 -3.52 -11.69 12.39
C ALA A 92 -3.12 -13.03 13.02
N ARG A 93 -2.01 -13.62 12.54
CA ARG A 93 -1.43 -14.85 13.13
C ARG A 93 -1.05 -14.66 14.60
N ARG A 94 -0.42 -13.54 14.93
CA ARG A 94 -0.06 -13.21 16.30
C ARG A 94 -1.28 -13.00 17.20
N ILE A 95 -2.32 -12.34 16.72
CA ILE A 95 -3.59 -12.16 17.44
C ILE A 95 -4.27 -13.50 17.73
N VAL A 96 -4.25 -14.43 16.77
CA VAL A 96 -4.79 -15.79 16.99
C VAL A 96 -3.96 -16.54 18.02
N ALA A 97 -2.63 -16.52 17.90
CA ALA A 97 -1.73 -17.27 18.77
C ALA A 97 -1.67 -16.72 20.21
N GLU A 98 -1.59 -15.40 20.39
CA GLU A 98 -1.34 -14.77 21.70
C GLU A 98 -2.62 -14.22 22.37
N HIS A 99 -3.69 -14.00 21.60
CA HIS A 99 -4.90 -13.32 22.08
C HIS A 99 -6.20 -14.07 21.73
N GLY A 100 -6.12 -15.34 21.33
CA GLY A 100 -7.28 -16.20 21.09
C GLY A 100 -8.21 -15.68 19.97
N GLY A 101 -7.65 -14.97 18.99
CA GLY A 101 -8.42 -14.41 17.88
C GLY A 101 -9.20 -13.14 18.23
N ARG A 102 -8.92 -12.51 19.38
CA ARG A 102 -9.52 -11.23 19.77
C ARG A 102 -8.50 -10.12 19.61
N LEU A 103 -8.86 -9.07 18.87
CA LEU A 103 -8.01 -7.89 18.72
C LEU A 103 -7.88 -7.20 20.09
N PRO A 104 -6.66 -6.97 20.62
CA PRO A 104 -6.48 -6.33 21.92
C PRO A 104 -7.00 -4.89 21.94
N SER A 105 -7.66 -4.48 23.02
CA SER A 105 -8.10 -3.08 23.21
C SER A 105 -7.00 -2.18 23.77
N ASP A 106 -6.00 -2.74 24.46
CA ASP A 106 -4.88 -2.00 25.03
C ASP A 106 -3.94 -1.46 23.93
N PRO A 107 -3.77 -0.12 23.82
CA PRO A 107 -2.84 0.49 22.86
C PRO A 107 -1.38 0.02 23.01
N GLU A 108 -0.92 -0.30 24.22
CA GLU A 108 0.44 -0.79 24.46
C GLU A 108 0.64 -2.19 23.88
N VAL A 109 -0.40 -3.03 23.93
CA VAL A 109 -0.39 -4.35 23.31
C VAL A 109 -0.49 -4.23 21.79
N LEU A 110 -1.41 -3.39 21.29
CA LEU A 110 -1.57 -3.12 19.86
C LEU A 110 -0.25 -2.68 19.21
N ARG A 111 0.52 -1.77 19.82
CA ARG A 111 1.80 -1.29 19.29
C ARG A 111 2.86 -2.38 19.10
N LYS A 112 2.74 -3.51 19.79
CA LYS A 112 3.68 -4.64 19.65
C LYS A 112 3.34 -5.50 18.43
N LEU A 113 2.16 -5.36 17.84
CA LEU A 113 1.74 -6.13 16.67
C LEU A 113 2.41 -5.63 15.38
N PRO A 114 2.79 -6.52 14.45
CA PRO A 114 3.33 -6.12 13.15
C PRO A 114 2.42 -5.14 12.39
N GLY A 115 2.97 -4.01 11.94
CA GLY A 115 2.22 -2.99 11.18
C GLY A 115 1.38 -2.02 12.03
N PHE A 116 1.32 -2.20 13.35
CA PHE A 116 0.71 -1.25 14.27
C PHE A 116 1.69 -0.13 14.65
N GLY A 117 1.89 0.80 13.71
CA GLY A 117 2.58 2.06 14.00
C GLY A 117 1.72 3.02 14.86
N PRO A 118 2.22 4.23 15.15
CA PRO A 118 1.50 5.22 15.93
C PRO A 118 0.10 5.52 15.40
N TYR A 119 -0.02 5.71 14.08
CA TYR A 119 -1.32 5.94 13.43
C TYR A 119 -2.28 4.76 13.58
N THR A 120 -1.90 3.55 13.13
CA THR A 120 -2.78 2.37 13.15
C THR A 120 -3.25 2.07 14.57
N THR A 121 -2.35 2.17 15.54
CA THR A 121 -2.68 1.98 16.96
C THR A 121 -3.73 2.98 17.41
N ALA A 122 -3.49 4.27 17.18
CA ALA A 122 -4.43 5.32 17.57
C ALA A 122 -5.78 5.18 16.86
N ALA A 123 -5.77 4.92 15.55
CA ALA A 123 -6.98 4.76 14.75
C ALA A 123 -7.81 3.58 15.25
N VAL A 124 -7.23 2.39 15.38
CA VAL A 124 -7.95 1.20 15.86
C VAL A 124 -8.39 1.36 17.31
N ALA A 125 -7.51 1.79 18.22
CA ALA A 125 -7.84 1.97 19.63
C ALA A 125 -9.01 2.95 19.84
N SER A 126 -9.01 4.05 19.09
CA SER A 126 -10.06 5.06 19.22
C SER A 126 -11.37 4.67 18.52
N LEU A 127 -11.30 4.18 17.28
CA LEU A 127 -12.48 3.89 16.47
C LEU A 127 -13.20 2.61 16.93
N ALA A 128 -12.46 1.58 17.31
CA ALA A 128 -13.04 0.29 17.69
C ALA A 128 -13.27 0.13 19.20
N PHE A 129 -12.47 0.82 20.04
CA PHE A 129 -12.49 0.63 21.49
C PHE A 129 -12.75 1.92 22.28
N GLY A 130 -13.01 3.04 21.60
CA GLY A 130 -13.33 4.31 22.25
C GLY A 130 -12.18 4.94 23.05
N ILE A 131 -10.95 4.47 22.87
CA ILE A 131 -9.79 4.98 23.61
C ILE A 131 -9.43 6.38 23.12
N ASP A 132 -9.23 7.31 24.05
CA ASP A 132 -8.78 8.67 23.75
C ASP A 132 -7.31 8.70 23.35
N LEU A 133 -7.07 8.39 22.07
CA LEU A 133 -5.76 8.45 21.45
C LEU A 133 -5.85 9.14 20.08
N ALA A 134 -5.15 10.27 19.91
CA ALA A 134 -5.23 11.06 18.68
C ALA A 134 -4.59 10.34 17.47
N ALA A 135 -5.36 10.11 16.41
CA ALA A 135 -4.91 9.44 15.20
C ALA A 135 -4.49 10.45 14.12
N VAL A 136 -3.18 10.53 13.85
CA VAL A 136 -2.62 11.54 12.93
C VAL A 136 -2.21 10.94 11.58
N ASP A 137 -3.15 10.94 10.63
CA ASP A 137 -2.89 10.57 9.23
C ASP A 137 -2.35 11.77 8.40
N GLY A 138 -2.29 11.62 7.07
CA GLY A 138 -1.93 12.72 6.18
C GLY A 138 -2.93 13.88 6.14
N ASN A 139 -4.20 13.62 6.40
CA ASN A 139 -5.27 14.61 6.45
C ASN A 139 -5.22 15.41 7.75
N VAL A 140 -5.22 14.73 8.89
CA VAL A 140 -5.11 15.32 10.23
C VAL A 140 -3.82 16.12 10.34
N ARG A 141 -2.67 15.57 9.88
CA ARG A 141 -1.41 16.32 9.87
C ARG A 141 -1.51 17.67 9.13
N ARG A 142 -2.23 17.71 8.01
CA ARG A 142 -2.44 18.96 7.24
C ARG A 142 -3.39 19.90 7.98
N VAL A 143 -4.46 19.39 8.56
CA VAL A 143 -5.40 20.18 9.37
C VAL A 143 -4.66 20.82 10.54
N ILE A 144 -3.94 20.03 11.34
CA ILE A 144 -3.15 20.51 12.49
C ILE A 144 -2.10 21.53 12.06
N ALA A 145 -1.34 21.25 10.99
CA ALA A 145 -0.34 22.18 10.49
C ALA A 145 -0.93 23.55 10.09
N ARG A 146 -2.18 23.59 9.61
CA ARG A 146 -2.91 24.82 9.30
C ARG A 146 -3.50 25.48 10.54
N LEU A 147 -4.11 24.71 11.44
CA LEU A 147 -4.69 25.23 12.67
C LEU A 147 -3.64 25.99 13.50
N TYR A 148 -2.44 25.42 13.61
CA TYR A 148 -1.34 25.99 14.40
C TYR A 148 -0.29 26.72 13.57
N ALA A 149 -0.57 26.96 12.27
CA ALA A 149 0.36 27.64 11.33
C ALA A 149 1.83 27.16 11.46
N VAL A 150 2.03 25.83 11.48
CA VAL A 150 3.32 25.20 11.76
C VAL A 150 4.34 25.47 10.65
N GLU A 151 5.41 26.19 10.96
CA GLU A 151 6.41 26.67 9.99
C GLU A 151 7.52 25.67 9.65
N ARG A 152 7.50 24.47 10.25
CA ARG A 152 8.41 23.37 9.92
C ARG A 152 7.66 22.26 9.19
N ASP A 153 8.38 21.41 8.43
CA ASP A 153 7.76 20.24 7.82
C ASP A 153 7.20 19.32 8.93
N PRO A 154 5.87 19.11 9.00
CA PRO A 154 5.25 18.33 10.07
C PRO A 154 5.70 16.87 10.10
N ARG A 155 6.33 16.37 9.03
CA ARG A 155 6.94 15.02 9.00
C ARG A 155 8.23 14.93 9.80
N LYS A 156 8.91 16.06 10.04
CA LYS A 156 10.15 16.14 10.82
C LYS A 156 9.90 16.37 12.31
N ILE A 157 8.68 16.74 12.67
CA ILE A 157 8.26 16.99 14.05
C ILE A 157 6.99 16.20 14.42
N PRO A 158 6.91 14.89 14.12
CA PRO A 158 5.68 14.11 14.27
C PRO A 158 5.13 14.16 15.71
N ARG A 159 6.00 14.06 16.73
CA ARG A 159 5.61 14.15 18.15
C ARG A 159 4.92 15.47 18.49
N ARG A 160 5.35 16.59 17.90
CA ARG A 160 4.74 17.90 18.15
C ARG A 160 3.37 18.01 17.47
N ILE A 161 3.22 17.42 16.29
CA ILE A 161 1.93 17.35 15.59
C ILE A 161 0.94 16.47 16.37
N GLU A 162 1.41 15.34 16.89
CA GLU A 162 0.63 14.46 17.77
C GLU A 162 0.21 15.20 19.04
N ALA A 163 1.12 15.93 19.71
CA ALA A 163 0.79 16.73 20.88
C ALA A 163 -0.32 17.77 20.60
N TYR A 164 -0.27 18.46 19.46
CA TYR A 164 -1.34 19.38 19.04
C TYR A 164 -2.67 18.67 18.78
N ALA A 165 -2.64 17.46 18.22
CA ALA A 165 -3.86 16.68 18.02
C ALA A 165 -4.45 16.21 19.36
N THR A 166 -3.60 15.80 20.30
CA THR A 166 -3.99 15.39 21.66
C THR A 166 -4.56 16.55 22.47
N GLU A 167 -4.03 17.77 22.32
CA GLU A 167 -4.57 18.97 22.99
C GLU A 167 -6.03 19.27 22.57
N LEU A 168 -6.40 18.91 21.34
CA LEU A 168 -7.75 19.09 20.81
C LEU A 168 -8.68 17.91 21.09
N LEU A 169 -8.15 16.80 21.61
CA LEU A 169 -8.88 15.56 21.81
C LEU A 169 -9.82 15.67 23.02
N PRO A 170 -11.15 15.62 22.82
CA PRO A 170 -12.08 15.67 23.92
C PRO A 170 -12.12 14.33 24.68
N PRO A 171 -12.11 14.32 26.03
CA PRO A 171 -12.24 13.09 26.81
C PRO A 171 -13.52 12.32 26.49
N GLY A 172 -13.42 10.98 26.44
CA GLY A 172 -14.49 10.04 26.13
C GLY A 172 -14.98 10.08 24.69
N ARG A 173 -14.30 10.81 23.80
CA ARG A 173 -14.78 11.13 22.44
C ARG A 173 -13.70 10.92 21.37
N GLY A 174 -12.67 10.13 21.68
CA GLY A 174 -11.54 9.91 20.78
C GLY A 174 -11.92 9.37 19.40
N GLY A 175 -12.79 8.36 19.32
CA GLY A 175 -13.21 7.77 18.04
C GLY A 175 -13.89 8.78 17.11
N ILE A 176 -14.94 9.46 17.61
CA ILE A 176 -15.68 10.44 16.82
C ILE A 176 -14.83 11.66 16.46
N PHE A 177 -13.96 12.11 17.35
CA PHE A 177 -13.02 13.20 17.07
C PHE A 177 -12.06 12.84 15.94
N ASN A 178 -11.44 11.65 16.00
CA ASN A 178 -10.49 11.20 14.99
C ASN A 178 -11.18 11.05 13.62
N ALA A 179 -12.36 10.45 13.59
CA ALA A 179 -13.16 10.34 12.37
C ALA A 179 -13.50 11.72 11.78
N ALA A 180 -13.90 12.68 12.63
CA ALA A 180 -14.23 14.04 12.22
C ALA A 180 -13.01 14.81 11.70
N MET A 181 -11.85 14.69 12.34
CA MET A 181 -10.60 15.32 11.89
C MET A 181 -10.11 14.78 10.54
N MET A 182 -10.20 13.46 10.34
CA MET A 182 -9.87 12.84 9.05
C MET A 182 -10.83 13.30 7.95
N GLU A 183 -12.13 13.33 8.23
CA GLU A 183 -13.17 13.74 7.29
C GLU A 183 -13.08 15.22 6.93
N LEU A 184 -12.81 16.08 7.91
CA LEU A 184 -12.56 17.51 7.70
C LEU A 184 -11.40 17.72 6.73
N GLY A 185 -10.30 16.99 6.95
CA GLY A 185 -9.15 17.05 6.06
C GLY A 185 -9.48 16.55 4.65
N ALA A 186 -10.25 15.48 4.53
CA ALA A 186 -10.64 14.90 3.26
C ALA A 186 -11.57 15.82 2.44
N LEU A 187 -12.58 16.42 3.07
CA LEU A 187 -13.67 17.11 2.38
C LEU A 187 -13.48 18.63 2.28
N LEU A 188 -13.09 19.29 3.38
CA LEU A 188 -13.05 20.75 3.45
C LEU A 188 -11.63 21.29 3.42
N CYS A 189 -10.76 20.81 4.32
CA CYS A 189 -9.39 21.29 4.46
C CYS A 189 -8.45 20.60 3.45
N THR A 190 -8.78 20.68 2.17
CA THR A 190 -8.07 19.97 1.09
C THR A 190 -6.69 20.59 0.79
N PRO A 191 -5.75 19.86 0.14
CA PRO A 191 -4.39 20.35 -0.09
C PRO A 191 -4.31 21.65 -0.92
N ARG A 192 -5.12 21.78 -1.97
CA ARG A 192 -4.98 22.88 -2.96
C ARG A 192 -6.05 23.97 -2.85
N ARG A 193 -7.30 23.61 -2.58
CA ARG A 193 -8.44 24.54 -2.55
C ARG A 193 -9.28 24.26 -1.30
N PRO A 194 -8.78 24.63 -0.10
CA PRO A 194 -9.53 24.40 1.12
C PRO A 194 -10.79 25.28 1.16
N GLN A 195 -11.92 24.72 1.57
CA GLN A 195 -13.19 25.44 1.70
C GLN A 195 -13.27 26.11 3.07
N CYS A 196 -12.40 27.10 3.31
CA CYS A 196 -12.22 27.70 4.64
C CYS A 196 -13.50 28.32 5.21
N GLY A 197 -14.34 28.96 4.39
CA GLY A 197 -15.60 29.58 4.83
C GLY A 197 -16.70 28.60 5.27
N ARG A 198 -16.50 27.29 5.04
CA ARG A 198 -17.39 26.21 5.50
C ARG A 198 -16.79 25.38 6.62
N CYS A 199 -15.57 25.71 7.06
CA CYS A 199 -14.82 24.89 7.98
C CYS A 199 -15.29 25.14 9.43
N PRO A 200 -15.72 24.13 10.20
CA PRO A 200 -16.17 24.33 11.59
C PRO A 200 -15.06 24.83 12.52
N LEU A 201 -13.80 24.72 12.11
CA LEU A 201 -12.62 25.18 12.85
C LEU A 201 -12.08 26.53 12.35
N GLU A 202 -12.81 27.23 11.49
CA GLU A 202 -12.30 28.41 10.80
C GLU A 202 -11.86 29.56 11.73
N ALA A 203 -12.56 29.76 12.85
CA ALA A 203 -12.27 30.82 13.82
C ALA A 203 -10.98 30.57 14.61
N ARG A 204 -10.52 29.32 14.67
CA ARG A 204 -9.28 28.92 15.37
C ARG A 204 -8.11 28.69 14.43
N CYS A 205 -8.32 28.76 13.12
CA CYS A 205 -7.29 28.41 12.15
C CYS A 205 -6.30 29.56 11.96
N GLN A 206 -5.12 29.45 12.57
CA GLN A 206 -4.08 30.49 12.45
C GLN A 206 -3.63 30.70 11.01
N ALA A 207 -3.56 29.65 10.19
CA ALA A 207 -3.19 29.79 8.79
C ALA A 207 -4.26 30.53 7.96
N ARG A 208 -5.55 30.43 8.33
CA ARG A 208 -6.62 31.27 7.77
C ARG A 208 -6.49 32.71 8.24
N GLY A 209 -6.23 32.94 9.53
CA GLY A 209 -5.98 34.28 10.08
C GLY A 209 -4.80 34.99 9.42
N LYS A 210 -3.77 34.23 9.00
CA LYS A 210 -2.63 34.72 8.19
C LYS A 210 -2.95 34.93 6.70
N GLY A 211 -4.18 34.65 6.25
CA GLY A 211 -4.63 34.84 4.86
C GLY A 211 -4.10 33.81 3.84
N ASN A 212 -3.26 32.85 4.25
CA ASN A 212 -2.64 31.90 3.32
C ASN A 212 -2.58 30.46 3.89
N PRO A 213 -3.73 29.76 3.96
CA PRO A 213 -3.79 28.39 4.46
C PRO A 213 -3.05 27.38 3.58
N THR A 214 -2.88 27.65 2.28
CA THR A 214 -2.21 26.74 1.33
C THR A 214 -0.69 26.76 1.45
N ARG A 215 -0.10 27.77 2.12
CA ARG A 215 1.30 27.74 2.56
C ARG A 215 1.61 26.55 3.49
N TYR A 216 0.59 26.04 4.18
CA TYR A 216 0.73 24.96 5.16
C TYR A 216 0.11 23.64 4.65
N PRO A 217 0.74 22.49 4.94
CA PRO A 217 2.02 22.34 5.65
C PRO A 217 3.22 22.78 4.81
N VAL A 218 4.24 23.33 5.48
CA VAL A 218 5.57 23.53 4.88
C VAL A 218 6.10 22.18 4.42
N ARG A 219 6.70 22.15 3.23
CA ARG A 219 7.31 20.95 2.66
C ARG A 219 8.77 21.24 2.37
N GLU A 220 9.65 20.38 2.84
CA GLU A 220 11.03 20.40 2.39
C GLU A 220 11.13 19.99 0.92
N ARG A 221 12.11 20.58 0.22
CA ARG A 221 12.43 20.21 -1.16
C ARG A 221 12.87 18.74 -1.16
N ARG A 222 12.19 17.92 -1.96
CA ARG A 222 12.60 16.52 -2.13
C ARG A 222 13.78 16.47 -3.11
N PRO A 223 14.79 15.63 -2.86
CA PRO A 223 15.80 15.32 -3.86
C PRO A 223 15.13 14.78 -5.14
N GLN A 224 15.81 14.91 -6.28
CA GLN A 224 15.34 14.32 -7.53
C GLN A 224 15.12 12.83 -7.34
N ARG A 225 14.00 12.33 -7.87
CA ARG A 225 13.71 10.90 -7.84
C ARG A 225 14.68 10.19 -8.80
N PRO A 226 15.46 9.21 -8.35
CA PRO A 226 16.33 8.45 -9.25
C PRO A 226 15.48 7.74 -10.31
N HIS A 227 16.04 7.61 -11.51
CA HIS A 227 15.49 6.81 -12.59
C HIS A 227 16.32 5.54 -12.74
N ARG A 228 15.67 4.38 -12.75
CA ARG A 228 16.31 3.06 -12.85
C ARG A 228 15.90 2.37 -14.14
N ARG A 229 16.81 1.63 -14.74
CA ARG A 229 16.57 0.91 -15.99
C ARG A 229 16.63 -0.58 -15.70
N TYR A 230 15.72 -1.36 -16.27
CA TYR A 230 15.66 -2.80 -16.08
C TYR A 230 15.52 -3.50 -17.42
N VAL A 231 16.18 -4.63 -17.59
CA VAL A 231 15.91 -5.56 -18.69
C VAL A 231 15.13 -6.76 -18.14
N ALA A 232 14.17 -7.27 -18.91
CA ALA A 232 13.40 -8.47 -18.53
C ALA A 232 13.24 -9.42 -19.70
N GLY A 233 13.11 -10.70 -19.38
CA GLY A 233 12.89 -11.76 -20.36
C GLY A 233 11.55 -12.45 -20.13
N VAL A 234 10.71 -12.44 -21.17
CA VAL A 234 9.54 -13.31 -21.28
C VAL A 234 10.04 -14.59 -21.93
N VAL A 235 10.43 -15.56 -21.10
CA VAL A 235 11.05 -16.80 -21.57
C VAL A 235 9.98 -17.86 -21.77
N ALA A 236 9.88 -18.40 -22.99
CA ALA A 236 8.96 -19.47 -23.33
C ALA A 236 9.68 -20.82 -23.45
N ARG A 237 9.09 -21.87 -22.88
CA ARG A 237 9.50 -23.28 -23.02
C ARG A 237 8.26 -24.16 -23.11
N GLN A 238 8.07 -24.86 -24.23
CA GLN A 238 6.99 -25.84 -24.44
C GLN A 238 5.58 -25.32 -24.08
N GLY A 239 5.29 -24.05 -24.40
CA GLY A 239 4.01 -23.40 -24.09
C GLY A 239 3.89 -22.80 -22.69
N CYS A 240 4.86 -23.05 -21.81
CA CYS A 240 4.96 -22.42 -20.48
C CYS A 240 5.84 -21.16 -20.51
N LEU A 241 5.64 -20.28 -19.54
CA LEU A 241 6.44 -19.08 -19.32
C LEU A 241 7.22 -19.17 -18.00
N LEU A 242 8.48 -18.73 -18.01
CA LEU A 242 9.29 -18.64 -16.78
C LEU A 242 8.88 -17.42 -15.97
N VAL A 243 8.50 -17.65 -14.72
CA VAL A 243 8.21 -16.59 -13.75
C VAL A 243 8.90 -16.89 -12.41
N GLY A 244 9.26 -15.83 -11.69
CA GLY A 244 9.95 -15.93 -10.42
C GLY A 244 9.21 -15.20 -9.31
N ARG A 245 9.18 -15.79 -8.12
CA ARG A 245 8.68 -15.12 -6.91
C ARG A 245 9.81 -14.34 -6.26
N ARG A 246 9.64 -13.04 -6.09
CA ARG A 246 10.62 -12.18 -5.42
C ARG A 246 10.85 -12.64 -3.97
N PRO A 247 12.04 -12.43 -3.39
CA PRO A 247 12.27 -12.59 -1.96
C PRO A 247 11.19 -11.91 -1.11
N SER A 248 10.85 -12.47 0.05
CA SER A 248 9.82 -11.90 0.93
C SER A 248 10.20 -10.50 1.44
N GLU A 249 11.50 -10.25 1.60
CA GLU A 249 12.05 -8.96 1.99
C GLU A 249 12.39 -8.07 0.79
N GLY A 250 12.44 -6.75 1.02
CA GLY A 250 12.75 -5.77 -0.01
C GLY A 250 11.55 -5.35 -0.88
N LEU A 251 11.89 -4.71 -2.01
CA LEU A 251 10.92 -4.11 -2.91
C LEU A 251 10.00 -5.17 -3.52
N LEU A 252 8.68 -4.96 -3.42
CA LEU A 252 7.65 -5.83 -3.99
C LEU A 252 7.76 -7.31 -3.55
N GLY A 253 8.31 -7.56 -2.36
CA GLY A 253 8.64 -8.93 -1.95
C GLY A 253 7.47 -9.91 -1.98
N GLY A 254 7.75 -11.18 -2.23
CA GLY A 254 6.73 -12.24 -2.32
C GLY A 254 5.80 -12.17 -3.54
N LEU A 255 5.87 -11.11 -4.35
CA LEU A 255 5.13 -11.04 -5.62
C LEU A 255 5.86 -11.80 -6.73
N TRP A 256 5.08 -12.27 -7.68
CA TRP A 256 5.55 -12.89 -8.91
C TRP A 256 5.93 -11.84 -9.95
N GLU A 257 6.94 -12.13 -10.75
CA GLU A 257 7.35 -11.33 -11.90
C GLU A 257 8.00 -12.19 -13.00
N PHE A 258 8.10 -11.61 -14.18
CA PHE A 258 9.03 -12.10 -15.19
C PHE A 258 10.46 -11.77 -14.76
N PRO A 259 11.42 -12.70 -14.96
CA PRO A 259 12.80 -12.46 -14.57
C PRO A 259 13.37 -11.16 -15.13
N ALA A 260 13.90 -10.33 -14.24
CA ALA A 260 14.37 -8.99 -14.55
C ALA A 260 15.61 -8.60 -13.75
N MET A 261 16.46 -7.76 -14.35
CA MET A 261 17.69 -7.25 -13.72
C MET A 261 17.78 -5.73 -13.88
N GLU A 262 18.21 -5.04 -12.83
CA GLU A 262 18.54 -3.60 -12.89
C GLU A 262 19.84 -3.42 -13.69
N LEU A 263 19.82 -2.52 -14.67
CA LEU A 263 20.99 -2.18 -15.48
C LEU A 263 21.77 -1.03 -14.84
N PRO A 264 23.11 -1.06 -14.89
CA PRO A 264 23.94 0.11 -14.65
C PRO A 264 23.53 1.29 -15.55
N PRO A 265 23.68 2.55 -15.09
CA PRO A 265 23.18 3.73 -15.82
C PRO A 265 23.63 3.81 -17.28
N GLU A 266 24.88 3.47 -17.56
CA GLU A 266 25.52 3.58 -18.88
C GLU A 266 25.39 2.31 -19.74
N GLU A 267 24.84 1.21 -19.20
CA GLU A 267 24.75 -0.02 -19.97
C GLU A 267 23.68 0.10 -21.06
N ARG A 268 24.02 -0.24 -22.31
CA ARG A 268 23.09 -0.22 -23.44
C ARG A 268 22.16 -1.42 -23.38
N VAL A 269 20.86 -1.21 -23.61
CA VAL A 269 19.90 -2.32 -23.74
C VAL A 269 20.17 -3.06 -25.06
N SER A 270 20.33 -4.37 -24.99
CA SER A 270 20.55 -5.24 -26.15
C SER A 270 20.06 -6.67 -25.87
N ALA A 271 19.97 -7.50 -26.91
CA ALA A 271 19.70 -8.93 -26.78
C ALA A 271 20.72 -9.61 -25.85
N ALA A 272 22.02 -9.36 -26.05
CA ALA A 272 23.08 -9.93 -25.22
C ALA A 272 22.96 -9.52 -23.75
N THR A 273 22.57 -8.28 -23.46
CA THR A 273 22.30 -7.81 -22.10
C THR A 273 21.10 -8.53 -21.48
N CYS A 274 20.05 -8.80 -22.25
CA CYS A 274 18.90 -9.58 -21.79
C CYS A 274 19.30 -11.03 -21.47
N GLU A 275 19.98 -11.72 -22.39
CA GLU A 275 20.41 -13.11 -22.22
C GLU A 275 21.30 -13.27 -20.99
N ARG A 276 22.25 -12.35 -20.81
CA ARG A 276 23.09 -12.28 -19.61
C ARG A 276 22.25 -12.10 -18.34
N ALA A 277 21.33 -11.14 -18.34
CA ALA A 277 20.48 -10.86 -17.19
C ALA A 277 19.62 -12.05 -16.78
N ILE A 278 19.03 -12.77 -17.74
CA ILE A 278 18.24 -13.97 -17.46
C ILE A 278 19.11 -15.08 -16.89
N ARG A 279 20.28 -15.34 -17.50
CA ARG A 279 21.22 -16.34 -17.01
C ARG A 279 21.69 -16.04 -15.59
N GLU A 280 22.04 -14.78 -15.28
CA GLU A 280 22.49 -14.38 -13.94
C GLU A 280 21.37 -14.40 -12.89
N THR A 281 20.14 -14.03 -13.27
CA THR A 281 19.02 -13.99 -12.30
C THR A 281 18.34 -15.32 -12.08
N THR A 282 18.44 -16.26 -13.03
CA THR A 282 17.69 -17.52 -13.01
C THR A 282 18.53 -18.77 -13.20
N GLY A 283 19.73 -18.68 -13.77
CA GLY A 283 20.52 -19.84 -14.21
C GLY A 283 20.07 -20.43 -15.57
N VAL A 284 19.03 -19.88 -16.20
CA VAL A 284 18.50 -20.35 -17.49
C VAL A 284 19.22 -19.66 -18.65
N SER A 285 19.63 -20.46 -19.63
CA SER A 285 20.16 -19.99 -20.91
C SER A 285 19.01 -19.78 -21.91
N VAL A 286 19.03 -18.62 -22.56
CA VAL A 286 17.98 -18.21 -23.50
C VAL A 286 18.58 -17.55 -24.73
N ARG A 287 17.82 -17.58 -25.83
CA ARG A 287 18.07 -16.75 -27.01
C ARG A 287 16.96 -15.73 -27.17
N THR A 288 17.36 -14.47 -27.30
CA THR A 288 16.44 -13.37 -27.53
C THR A 288 15.86 -13.46 -28.94
N LEU A 289 14.53 -13.35 -29.05
CA LEU A 289 13.83 -13.37 -30.33
C LEU A 289 13.51 -11.96 -30.82
N SER A 290 12.89 -11.14 -29.97
CA SER A 290 12.49 -9.77 -30.30
C SER A 290 12.32 -8.89 -29.06
N PRO A 291 12.53 -7.57 -29.17
CA PRO A 291 12.16 -6.64 -28.13
C PRO A 291 10.63 -6.50 -28.04
N LEU A 292 10.14 -6.25 -26.83
CA LEU A 292 8.75 -5.90 -26.55
C LEU A 292 8.65 -4.41 -26.17
N PRO A 293 7.45 -3.79 -26.25
CA PRO A 293 7.27 -2.38 -25.88
C PRO A 293 7.77 -2.05 -24.47
N GLU A 294 8.45 -0.92 -24.32
CA GLU A 294 8.98 -0.48 -23.01
C GLU A 294 7.85 -0.15 -22.02
N ILE A 295 8.07 -0.47 -20.75
CA ILE A 295 7.12 -0.18 -19.67
C ILE A 295 7.74 0.83 -18.71
N ARG A 296 7.20 2.06 -18.71
CA ARG A 296 7.53 3.09 -17.72
C ARG A 296 6.65 2.97 -16.49
N HIS A 297 7.25 2.97 -15.30
CA HIS A 297 6.51 2.86 -14.03
C HIS A 297 7.09 3.77 -12.94
N GLY A 298 6.23 4.37 -12.12
CA GLY A 298 6.62 5.29 -11.07
C GLY A 298 6.36 4.72 -9.68
N PHE A 299 7.40 4.62 -8.85
CA PHE A 299 7.28 4.38 -7.43
C PHE A 299 7.35 5.71 -6.66
N THR A 300 7.08 5.66 -5.36
CA THR A 300 7.18 6.85 -4.50
C THR A 300 8.61 7.36 -4.33
N HIS A 301 9.60 6.47 -4.40
CA HIS A 301 11.01 6.72 -4.11
C HIS A 301 11.93 6.66 -5.35
N PHE A 302 11.48 6.09 -6.46
CA PHE A 302 12.19 6.11 -7.75
C PHE A 302 11.20 5.97 -8.91
N SER A 303 11.67 6.13 -10.14
CA SER A 303 10.94 5.76 -11.35
C SER A 303 11.75 4.70 -12.11
N MET A 304 11.09 3.87 -12.90
CA MET A 304 11.76 2.85 -13.71
C MET A 304 11.28 2.85 -15.16
N THR A 305 12.16 2.39 -16.04
CA THR A 305 11.82 1.89 -17.37
C THR A 305 12.24 0.44 -17.46
N LEU A 306 11.30 -0.44 -17.80
CA LEU A 306 11.53 -1.84 -18.11
C LEU A 306 11.64 -2.00 -19.63
N PHE A 307 12.66 -2.72 -20.07
CA PHE A 307 12.91 -3.10 -21.46
C PHE A 307 12.74 -4.63 -21.59
N PRO A 308 11.52 -5.10 -21.90
CA PRO A 308 11.24 -6.52 -22.01
C PRO A 308 11.66 -7.09 -23.37
N PHE A 309 12.02 -8.37 -23.39
CA PHE A 309 12.29 -9.15 -24.60
C PHE A 309 11.51 -10.46 -24.57
N HIS A 310 11.09 -10.94 -25.73
CA HIS A 310 10.62 -12.30 -25.91
C HIS A 310 11.83 -13.22 -26.14
N CYS A 311 11.92 -14.31 -25.39
CA CYS A 311 13.07 -15.20 -25.40
C CYS A 311 12.63 -16.67 -25.55
N ALA A 312 13.39 -17.44 -26.32
CA ALA A 312 13.28 -18.90 -26.35
C ALA A 312 14.25 -19.51 -25.34
N TRP A 313 13.78 -20.51 -24.59
CA TRP A 313 14.64 -21.34 -23.75
C TRP A 313 15.62 -22.17 -24.58
N GLU A 314 16.89 -22.23 -24.17
CA GLU A 314 17.93 -23.05 -24.81
C GLU A 314 18.62 -24.04 -23.85
N GLY A 315 18.48 -23.87 -22.54
CA GLY A 315 19.03 -24.81 -21.56
C GLY A 315 18.98 -24.30 -20.12
N GLY A 316 19.23 -25.21 -19.18
CA GLY A 316 19.21 -24.94 -17.73
C GLY A 316 17.81 -25.03 -17.13
N GLU A 317 17.72 -25.57 -15.91
CA GLU A 317 16.44 -25.84 -15.23
C GLU A 317 15.99 -24.73 -14.28
N GLY A 318 16.89 -23.80 -13.93
CA GLY A 318 16.56 -22.64 -13.12
C GLY A 318 16.66 -22.89 -11.61
N GLU A 319 17.81 -23.39 -11.14
CA GLU A 319 17.95 -23.90 -9.76
C GLU A 319 18.58 -22.90 -8.79
N VAL A 320 19.24 -21.83 -9.26
CA VAL A 320 19.96 -20.87 -8.40
C VAL A 320 19.92 -19.48 -9.00
N GLY A 321 19.42 -18.49 -8.25
CA GLY A 321 19.36 -17.11 -8.69
C GLY A 321 18.75 -16.13 -7.67
N HIS A 322 18.33 -14.96 -8.16
CA HIS A 322 17.73 -13.90 -7.34
C HIS A 322 16.37 -14.29 -6.75
N TYR A 323 15.73 -15.31 -7.32
CA TYR A 323 14.37 -15.74 -7.00
C TYR A 323 14.39 -16.99 -6.11
N PRO A 324 13.83 -16.94 -4.88
CA PRO A 324 13.70 -18.13 -4.04
C PRO A 324 12.79 -19.21 -4.62
N VAL A 325 11.92 -18.85 -5.56
CA VAL A 325 11.08 -19.79 -6.31
C VAL A 325 11.06 -19.34 -7.76
N LEU A 326 11.44 -20.24 -8.66
CA LEU A 326 11.27 -20.12 -10.10
C LEU A 326 10.30 -21.21 -10.56
N CYS A 327 9.45 -20.89 -11.54
CA CYS A 327 8.57 -21.89 -12.12
C CYS A 327 8.28 -21.64 -13.59
N TRP A 328 8.07 -22.74 -14.32
CA TRP A 328 7.48 -22.75 -15.64
C TRP A 328 5.97 -22.85 -15.49
N ALA A 329 5.29 -21.72 -15.68
CA ALA A 329 3.86 -21.59 -15.45
C ALA A 329 3.08 -21.58 -16.77
N ASP A 330 1.90 -22.21 -16.75
CA ASP A 330 0.93 -22.09 -17.85
C ASP A 330 0.44 -20.64 -17.95
N PRO A 331 0.55 -19.99 -19.12
CA PRO A 331 0.00 -18.66 -19.38
C PRO A 331 -1.46 -18.48 -18.95
N GLY A 332 -2.32 -19.49 -19.15
CA GLY A 332 -3.72 -19.47 -18.76
C GLY A 332 -3.95 -19.38 -17.25
N LYS A 333 -2.91 -19.59 -16.44
CA LYS A 333 -2.98 -19.65 -14.98
C LYS A 333 -2.22 -18.52 -14.28
N LEU A 334 -1.53 -17.68 -15.04
CA LEU A 334 -0.81 -16.51 -14.50
C LEU A 334 -1.75 -15.49 -13.84
N GLU A 335 -3.03 -15.49 -14.19
CA GLU A 335 -4.04 -14.68 -13.51
C GLU A 335 -4.22 -15.05 -12.03
N ALA A 336 -3.96 -16.29 -11.63
CA ALA A 336 -4.09 -16.72 -10.24
C ALA A 336 -2.97 -16.20 -9.32
N LEU A 337 -1.77 -15.97 -9.86
CA LEU A 337 -0.59 -15.57 -9.07
C LEU A 337 -0.59 -14.07 -8.78
N PRO A 338 -0.17 -13.61 -7.59
CA PRO A 338 -0.06 -12.17 -7.30
C PRO A 338 1.18 -11.57 -7.97
N PHE A 339 0.98 -10.88 -9.09
CA PHE A 339 2.05 -10.29 -9.88
C PHE A 339 2.37 -8.85 -9.46
N THR A 340 3.60 -8.41 -9.75
CA THR A 340 3.90 -6.99 -9.74
C THR A 340 3.04 -6.27 -10.79
N ARG A 341 2.69 -5.00 -10.54
CA ARG A 341 1.94 -4.19 -11.51
C ARG A 341 2.68 -4.02 -12.84
N VAL A 342 4.00 -4.05 -12.83
CA VAL A 342 4.82 -4.00 -14.04
C VAL A 342 4.67 -5.29 -14.84
N SER A 343 4.71 -6.45 -14.17
CA SER A 343 4.52 -7.75 -14.82
C SER A 343 3.08 -7.96 -15.31
N ARG A 344 2.05 -7.46 -14.61
CA ARG A 344 0.67 -7.42 -15.13
C ARG A 344 0.58 -6.67 -16.45
N ARG A 345 1.18 -5.49 -16.54
CA ARG A 345 1.26 -4.73 -17.80
C ARG A 345 2.02 -5.47 -18.89
N LEU A 346 2.99 -6.31 -18.53
CA LEU A 346 3.70 -7.14 -19.49
C LEU A 346 2.82 -8.29 -19.97
N LEU A 347 2.03 -8.93 -19.09
CA LEU A 347 1.03 -9.93 -19.47
C LEU A 347 0.02 -9.36 -20.48
N ASP A 348 -0.48 -8.15 -20.25
CA ASP A 348 -1.41 -7.46 -21.16
C ASP A 348 -0.84 -7.30 -22.59
N LEU A 349 0.49 -7.22 -22.74
CA LEU A 349 1.17 -7.14 -24.04
C LEU A 349 1.31 -8.51 -24.72
N LEU A 350 1.22 -9.61 -23.95
CA LEU A 350 1.39 -10.99 -24.42
C LEU A 350 0.06 -11.66 -24.79
N THR A 351 -1.08 -11.14 -24.31
CA THR A 351 -2.43 -11.64 -24.61
C THR A 351 -2.79 -11.80 -26.10
N PRO A 352 -2.14 -11.14 -27.09
CA PRO A 352 -2.37 -11.44 -28.51
C PRO A 352 -1.74 -12.75 -29.01
N LEU A 353 -0.94 -13.48 -28.21
CA LEU A 353 -0.21 -14.66 -28.67
C LEU A 353 -0.98 -15.96 -28.34
N PRO A 354 -1.20 -16.86 -29.31
CA PRO A 354 -1.77 -18.18 -29.02
C PRO A 354 -0.74 -18.96 -28.19
N LEU A 355 -1.03 -19.12 -26.91
CA LEU A 355 -0.24 -19.93 -25.99
C LEU A 355 -0.97 -21.25 -25.71
N PRO A 356 -0.32 -22.42 -25.81
CA PRO A 356 -0.95 -23.71 -25.53
C PRO A 356 -1.39 -23.79 -24.06
N ALA A 357 -2.64 -24.19 -23.81
CA ALA A 357 -3.16 -24.42 -22.45
C ALA A 357 -2.66 -25.75 -21.87
N SER A 358 -2.45 -25.81 -20.54
CA SER A 358 -1.99 -26.99 -19.79
C SER A 358 -2.79 -27.17 -18.49
N ASP A 359 -3.27 -28.38 -18.20
CA ASP A 359 -4.12 -28.64 -17.02
C ASP A 359 -3.42 -28.56 -15.65
N HIS A 360 -2.11 -28.31 -15.60
CA HIS A 360 -1.35 -28.05 -14.35
C HIS A 360 -0.79 -26.62 -14.27
N LEU A 361 -0.83 -26.01 -13.06
CA LEU A 361 -0.30 -24.65 -12.79
C LEU A 361 1.21 -24.57 -12.99
N PHE A 362 1.88 -25.67 -12.70
CA PHE A 362 3.31 -25.87 -12.82
C PHE A 362 3.51 -27.18 -13.59
N ARG A 363 4.49 -27.21 -14.50
CA ARG A 363 5.06 -28.49 -14.93
C ARG A 363 6.23 -28.81 -14.01
N ASP A 364 6.21 -30.00 -13.41
CA ASP A 364 7.39 -30.52 -12.70
C ASP A 364 8.57 -30.60 -13.68
N PRO A 365 9.82 -30.47 -13.18
CA PRO A 365 11.04 -30.41 -13.98
C PRO A 365 11.22 -31.58 -14.96
#